data_AF-A0A956LX49-F1
#
_entry.id   AF-A0A956LX49-F1
#
_cell.length_a   1.000
_cell.length_b   1.000
_cell.length_c   1.000
_cell.angle_alpha   90.00
_cell.angle_beta   90.00
_cell.angle_gamma   90.00
#
_symmetry.space_group_name_H-M   'P 1'
#
loop_
_entity.id
_entity.type
_entity.pdbx_description
1 polymer ?
#
loop_
_entity_poly.entity_id
_entity_poly.type
_entity_poly.pdbx_seq_one_letter_code
_entity_poly.pdbx_strand_id
1 'polypeptide(L)'
;MSSRFHAVTRLPEHRRIVVNRGSLLVTLARASGCGGSMSHFSNPRRPILARLGFLERRLGPAGVPSTEKRQEVAMRRLFVLFIAWVSVAGTAQAQTECSAPIGMNLTGVADALVDVFKTSRAFWETDRINWIWDTGVPLTVDADGYPTSLRPGYAARTLFMEGFGGNYPTGSYTLFYDGTGQIIPDFDAVNPIYFDNGGIDNRIEFEVVNPTSVGIVIDITATDPTDHIRNIRVIRPEEEGTDYRNTYQTDHFRPLLLDRLANYRVLRFMDWMGTNFSPVVTWQDRTQLSQKTWSSNFGEGAGMPYELLIELCNRTGIPPWFNMPHMADDDYLSQFATMVRDQLDPDLPIYVEYSNEVWNGLFIDDAWWPGQSGQHSYAYEQAEARGWACPTCPFFEPFGRWVAQRSVEMFDIWRAVFGADADRLVRVLPIQNGPGNSTPWVLDHQVNGVAAFRQADVVAGAPYFAGEFGPDTPGIDQWTVDDLLDAVEATQFAFDSGPY
;
A
#
# COMPACT_ATOMS: atom_id res chain seq x y z
N MET A 1 -7.52 40.61 -21.26
CA MET A 1 -7.08 41.86 -20.57
C MET A 1 -7.58 41.72 -19.13
N SER A 2 -6.79 41.64 -18.07
CA SER A 2 -5.58 42.37 -17.72
C SER A 2 -4.56 41.51 -16.95
N SER A 3 -3.30 41.76 -17.29
CA SER A 3 -2.07 41.37 -16.60
C SER A 3 -1.84 42.13 -15.28
N ARG A 4 -0.88 41.65 -14.47
CA ARG A 4 0.18 42.35 -13.67
C ARG A 4 0.38 41.64 -12.31
N PHE A 5 1.55 41.43 -11.71
CA PHE A 5 2.97 41.68 -12.00
C PHE A 5 3.77 40.73 -11.06
N HIS A 6 4.90 40.19 -11.52
CA HIS A 6 5.92 39.60 -10.66
C HIS A 6 6.62 40.68 -9.82
N ALA A 7 6.82 40.40 -8.53
CA ALA A 7 7.83 41.04 -7.70
C ALA A 7 8.61 39.97 -6.94
N VAL A 8 9.89 39.83 -7.29
CA VAL A 8 10.87 39.02 -6.57
C VAL A 8 11.48 39.90 -5.49
N THR A 9 11.29 39.54 -4.22
CA THR A 9 12.02 40.12 -3.08
C THR A 9 12.68 38.99 -2.30
N ARG A 10 14.02 38.96 -2.35
CA ARG A 10 14.85 38.13 -1.46
C ARG A 10 14.86 38.77 -0.07
N LEU A 11 14.49 38.02 0.96
CA LEU A 11 14.71 38.32 2.38
C LEU A 11 15.03 37.01 3.15
N PRO A 12 15.72 37.08 4.30
CA PRO A 12 16.74 36.11 4.72
C PRO A 12 16.20 34.87 5.43
N GLU A 13 17.04 33.83 5.45
CA GLU A 13 16.83 32.52 6.08
C GLU A 13 16.48 32.63 7.58
N HIS A 14 15.21 32.44 7.92
CA HIS A 14 14.81 31.94 9.23
C HIS A 14 13.69 30.92 9.06
N ARG A 15 13.83 29.79 9.77
CA ARG A 15 12.97 28.60 9.70
C ARG A 15 11.48 28.97 9.75
N ARG A 16 10.77 28.77 8.65
CA ARG A 16 9.30 28.75 8.60
C ARG A 16 8.84 27.35 8.23
N ILE A 17 7.93 26.81 9.02
CA ILE A 17 7.20 25.58 8.72
C ILE A 17 6.21 25.92 7.61
N VAL A 18 6.38 25.31 6.44
CA VAL A 18 5.39 25.35 5.36
C VAL A 18 4.45 24.18 5.60
N VAL A 19 3.28 24.44 6.17
CA VAL A 19 2.22 23.43 6.29
C VAL A 19 1.43 23.44 5.00
N ASN A 20 1.67 22.42 4.16
CA ASN A 20 0.84 22.16 3.00
C ASN A 20 -0.39 21.36 3.45
N ARG A 21 -1.58 21.62 2.88
CA ARG A 21 -2.80 20.87 3.19
C ARG A 21 -2.64 19.42 2.73
N GLY A 22 -2.29 18.56 3.66
CA GLY A 22 -2.21 17.11 3.53
C GLY A 22 -2.04 16.53 4.91
N SER A 23 -2.90 15.59 5.28
CA SER A 23 -2.96 14.94 6.59
C SER A 23 -1.57 14.48 7.04
N LEU A 24 -1.02 15.14 8.07
CA LEU A 24 0.28 14.78 8.63
C LEU A 24 0.06 13.83 9.80
N LEU A 25 0.39 12.55 9.60
CA LEU A 25 0.47 11.56 10.67
C LEU A 25 1.71 11.86 11.52
N VAL A 26 1.54 12.42 12.72
CA VAL A 26 2.62 12.54 13.71
C VAL A 26 2.43 11.45 14.75
N THR A 27 3.27 10.42 14.70
CA THR A 27 3.32 9.40 15.75
C THR A 27 4.37 9.82 16.79
N LEU A 28 3.94 10.12 18.01
CA LEU A 28 4.81 10.32 19.16
C LEU A 28 5.04 8.96 19.84
N ALA A 29 6.11 8.27 19.48
CA ALA A 29 6.71 7.27 20.35
C ALA A 29 7.75 7.96 21.23
N ARG A 30 7.56 7.95 22.55
CA ARG A 30 8.60 8.32 23.50
C ARG A 30 9.66 7.21 23.49
N ALA A 31 10.56 7.24 22.51
CA ALA A 31 11.73 6.38 22.47
C ALA A 31 12.72 6.83 23.55
N SER A 32 12.56 6.31 24.76
CA SER A 32 13.61 6.36 25.76
C SER A 32 14.80 5.52 25.29
N GLY A 33 15.78 6.16 24.64
CA GLY A 33 17.14 5.62 24.51
C GLY A 33 17.67 5.34 23.11
N CYS A 34 17.67 6.31 22.19
CA CYS A 34 18.49 6.25 20.96
C CYS A 34 19.09 7.62 20.64
N GLY A 35 20.16 8.01 21.33
CA GLY A 35 20.95 9.20 21.03
C GLY A 35 22.29 8.81 20.40
N GLY A 36 22.44 8.98 19.09
CA GLY A 36 23.71 8.86 18.37
C GLY A 36 23.99 10.12 17.59
N SER A 37 25.03 10.85 17.96
CA SER A 37 25.44 12.13 17.35
C SER A 37 25.83 11.96 15.88
N MET A 38 25.26 12.75 14.98
CA MET A 38 25.87 13.00 13.67
C MET A 38 27.04 13.99 13.84
N SER A 39 28.27 13.51 13.67
CA SER A 39 29.42 14.38 13.45
C SER A 39 29.64 14.59 11.96
N HIS A 40 29.51 15.84 11.52
CA HIS A 40 30.00 16.32 10.23
C HIS A 40 31.50 16.07 10.09
N PHE A 41 31.95 15.52 8.96
CA PHE A 41 33.32 15.76 8.50
C PHE A 41 33.40 15.92 6.98
N SER A 42 33.91 17.10 6.61
CA SER A 42 34.41 17.51 5.30
C SER A 42 35.79 16.88 4.98
N ASN A 43 36.03 16.60 3.69
CA ASN A 43 37.27 16.32 2.91
C ASN A 43 38.59 17.01 3.41
N PRO A 44 39.86 16.70 2.98
CA PRO A 44 40.34 15.91 1.80
C PRO A 44 41.71 15.13 1.86
N ARG A 45 41.98 14.30 0.82
CA ARG A 45 43.25 13.90 0.09
C ARG A 45 44.59 13.49 0.81
N ARG A 46 45.02 12.22 0.53
CA ARG A 46 46.37 11.67 0.08
C ARG A 46 47.58 11.52 1.09
N PRO A 47 48.68 10.75 0.79
CA PRO A 47 48.87 9.29 0.48
C PRO A 47 50.11 8.62 1.19
N ILE A 48 50.47 7.34 0.86
CA ILE A 48 51.84 6.71 0.72
C ILE A 48 52.19 5.38 1.48
N LEU A 49 52.49 4.35 0.64
CA LEU A 49 53.50 3.23 0.62
C LEU A 49 53.85 2.29 1.80
N ALA A 50 53.87 0.96 1.48
CA ALA A 50 55.02 0.01 1.43
C ALA A 50 54.64 -1.40 1.98
N ARG A 51 54.43 -2.45 1.17
CA ARG A 51 55.36 -3.46 0.56
C ARG A 51 56.23 -4.30 1.53
N LEU A 52 56.06 -5.63 1.43
CA LEU A 52 56.99 -6.80 1.54
C LEU A 52 56.28 -7.96 2.29
N GLY A 53 56.19 -9.23 1.87
CA GLY A 53 56.78 -9.98 0.76
C GLY A 53 57.34 -11.34 1.24
N PHE A 54 56.73 -12.45 0.81
CA PHE A 54 57.26 -13.83 0.66
C PHE A 54 57.58 -14.70 1.90
N LEU A 55 57.66 -16.05 1.85
CA LEU A 55 56.96 -17.18 1.19
C LEU A 55 57.65 -18.47 1.71
N GLU A 56 56.86 -19.42 2.19
CA GLU A 56 56.93 -20.90 2.12
C GLU A 56 58.21 -21.78 2.13
N ARG A 57 58.06 -22.89 2.91
CA ARG A 57 58.42 -24.33 2.68
C ARG A 57 59.85 -24.86 2.86
N ARG A 58 59.98 -25.96 3.64
CA ARG A 58 60.19 -27.36 3.16
C ARG A 58 60.27 -28.40 4.30
N LEU A 59 59.97 -29.66 3.97
CA LEU A 59 59.79 -30.85 4.82
C LEU A 59 60.99 -31.83 4.85
N GLY A 60 61.24 -32.45 6.02
CA GLY A 60 61.66 -33.86 6.29
C GLY A 60 63.15 -34.28 6.19
N PRO A 61 63.55 -35.50 6.66
CA PRO A 61 63.04 -36.33 7.77
C PRO A 61 64.14 -37.04 8.64
N ALA A 62 63.68 -37.86 9.62
CA ALA A 62 64.34 -39.01 10.29
C ALA A 62 65.04 -38.83 11.68
N GLY A 63 64.61 -39.64 12.66
CA GLY A 63 65.27 -39.89 13.96
C GLY A 63 64.31 -40.27 15.10
N VAL A 64 64.43 -41.48 15.66
CA VAL A 64 63.59 -42.14 16.70
C VAL A 64 64.57 -42.67 17.78
N PRO A 65 64.22 -43.00 19.04
CA PRO A 65 63.43 -42.30 20.07
C PRO A 65 64.16 -42.25 21.44
N SER A 66 63.83 -41.33 22.34
CA SER A 66 63.93 -41.62 23.80
C SER A 66 63.15 -40.61 24.64
N THR A 67 62.15 -41.12 25.35
CA THR A 67 61.79 -40.79 26.74
C THR A 67 61.93 -39.33 27.20
N GLU A 68 61.00 -38.45 26.81
CA GLU A 68 60.57 -37.28 27.61
C GLU A 68 59.40 -36.52 26.96
N LYS A 69 58.30 -37.23 26.64
CA LYS A 69 57.07 -36.59 26.12
C LYS A 69 55.81 -37.10 26.80
N ARG A 70 55.70 -36.86 28.11
CA ARG A 70 54.40 -36.95 28.81
C ARG A 70 54.07 -35.78 29.74
N GLN A 71 54.80 -34.66 29.68
CA GLN A 71 54.43 -33.45 30.43
C GLN A 71 54.36 -32.14 29.61
N GLU A 72 54.82 -32.10 28.35
CA GLU A 72 54.68 -30.90 27.50
C GLU A 72 53.45 -30.88 26.56
N VAL A 73 52.72 -32.00 26.44
CA VAL A 73 51.50 -32.06 25.59
C VAL A 73 50.22 -31.68 26.36
N ALA A 74 50.27 -31.67 27.69
CA ALA A 74 49.15 -31.26 28.54
C ALA A 74 49.04 -29.72 28.70
N MET A 75 50.16 -28.99 28.64
CA MET A 75 50.14 -27.53 28.85
C MET A 75 49.91 -26.72 27.57
N ARG A 76 50.17 -27.27 26.38
CA ARG A 76 49.83 -26.63 25.09
C ARG A 76 48.38 -26.85 24.61
N ARG A 77 47.64 -27.79 25.22
CA ARG A 77 46.19 -27.94 24.96
C ARG A 77 45.32 -27.09 25.90
N LEU A 78 45.84 -26.69 27.07
CA LEU A 78 45.13 -25.79 27.98
C LEU A 78 45.27 -24.30 27.64
N PHE A 79 46.33 -23.88 26.94
CA PHE A 79 46.48 -22.47 26.52
C PHE A 79 45.72 -22.13 25.21
N VAL A 80 45.46 -23.12 24.35
CA VAL A 80 44.60 -22.94 23.15
C VAL A 80 43.11 -22.98 23.52
N LEU A 81 42.74 -23.68 24.60
CA LEU A 81 41.37 -23.70 25.11
C LEU A 81 41.00 -22.45 25.93
N PHE A 82 41.96 -21.67 26.43
CA PHE A 82 41.67 -20.43 27.16
C PHE A 82 41.59 -19.18 26.27
N ILE A 83 42.26 -19.16 25.11
CA ILE A 83 42.07 -18.11 24.09
C ILE A 83 40.83 -18.38 23.22
N ALA A 84 40.37 -19.64 23.13
CA ALA A 84 39.10 -19.99 22.49
C ALA A 84 37.85 -19.71 23.34
N TRP A 85 38.00 -19.27 24.60
CA TRP A 85 36.88 -18.94 25.50
C TRP A 85 36.79 -17.45 25.89
N VAL A 86 37.74 -16.61 25.44
CA VAL A 86 37.76 -15.17 25.76
C VAL A 86 37.55 -14.28 24.52
N SER A 87 37.13 -14.83 23.38
CA SER A 87 36.92 -14.03 22.15
C SER A 87 35.57 -14.19 21.46
N VAL A 88 34.59 -14.82 22.10
CA VAL A 88 33.18 -14.73 21.68
C VAL A 88 32.29 -14.38 22.88
N ALA A 89 32.74 -13.42 23.68
CA ALA A 89 31.81 -12.43 24.21
C ALA A 89 31.86 -11.21 23.27
N GLY A 90 31.73 -11.47 21.96
CA GLY A 90 31.10 -10.48 21.12
C GLY A 90 29.73 -10.32 21.74
N THR A 91 29.47 -9.15 22.34
CA THR A 91 28.12 -8.72 22.55
C THR A 91 27.43 -8.94 21.22
N ALA A 92 26.61 -9.98 21.14
CA ALA A 92 25.41 -9.86 20.35
C ALA A 92 24.69 -8.68 21.00
N GLN A 93 25.08 -7.47 20.60
CA GLN A 93 24.07 -6.54 20.19
C GLN A 93 23.31 -7.35 19.15
N ALA A 94 22.24 -8.01 19.63
CA ALA A 94 21.01 -7.92 18.92
C ALA A 94 21.01 -6.49 18.43
N GLN A 95 21.22 -6.30 17.12
CA GLN A 95 20.52 -5.23 16.48
C GLN A 95 19.10 -5.49 16.94
N THR A 96 18.66 -4.76 17.97
CA THR A 96 17.26 -4.48 18.12
C THR A 96 16.94 -3.86 16.79
N GLU A 97 16.56 -4.70 15.83
CA GLU A 97 15.94 -4.27 14.60
C GLU A 97 14.89 -3.31 15.12
N CYS A 98 15.08 -2.05 14.77
CA CYS A 98 14.23 -0.97 15.21
C CYS A 98 12.95 -1.09 14.38
N SER A 99 12.26 -2.23 14.49
CA SER A 99 10.93 -2.40 13.96
C SER A 99 10.05 -1.56 14.87
N ALA A 100 9.64 -0.39 14.39
CA ALA A 100 8.58 0.32 15.07
C ALA A 100 7.38 -0.65 15.19
N PRO A 101 6.64 -0.67 16.32
CA PRO A 101 5.47 -1.53 16.50
C PRO A 101 4.26 -1.00 15.68
N ILE A 102 4.52 -0.52 14.48
CA ILE A 102 3.61 0.28 13.66
C ILE A 102 3.19 -0.56 12.46
N GLY A 103 1.88 -0.64 12.24
CA GLY A 103 1.30 -1.08 10.97
C GLY A 103 1.20 0.09 10.00
N MET A 104 1.14 -0.20 8.71
CA MET A 104 1.00 0.79 7.66
C MET A 104 -0.27 0.53 6.86
N ASN A 105 -1.10 1.56 6.68
CA ASN A 105 -2.10 1.55 5.62
C ASN A 105 -1.42 1.90 4.30
N LEU A 106 -1.43 0.97 3.35
CA LEU A 106 -0.92 1.27 2.01
C LEU A 106 -1.87 2.27 1.34
N THR A 107 -1.31 3.37 0.85
CA THR A 107 -2.04 4.35 0.01
C THR A 107 -2.34 3.74 -1.36
N GLY A 108 -3.12 4.42 -2.22
CA GLY A 108 -3.41 3.96 -3.58
C GLY A 108 -2.20 3.38 -4.34
N VAL A 109 -2.45 2.38 -5.19
CA VAL A 109 -1.42 1.62 -5.92
C VAL A 109 -0.61 2.58 -6.79
N ALA A 110 0.54 2.98 -6.25
CA ALA A 110 1.42 3.95 -6.84
C ALA A 110 2.42 3.24 -7.75
N ASP A 111 3.68 3.65 -7.67
CA ASP A 111 4.81 3.05 -8.37
C ASP A 111 5.24 1.67 -7.77
N ALA A 112 4.29 0.87 -7.27
CA ALA A 112 4.53 -0.37 -6.54
C ALA A 112 4.87 -1.56 -7.47
N LEU A 113 4.30 -1.54 -8.67
CA LEU A 113 4.27 -2.68 -9.58
C LEU A 113 5.39 -2.62 -10.62
N VAL A 114 5.83 -3.80 -11.04
CA VAL A 114 6.77 -3.98 -12.16
C VAL A 114 6.09 -3.62 -13.49
N ASP A 115 4.87 -4.12 -13.69
CA ASP A 115 3.99 -3.73 -14.79
C ASP A 115 3.21 -2.46 -14.40
N VAL A 116 3.68 -1.31 -14.89
CA VAL A 116 3.07 -0.01 -14.56
C VAL A 116 1.75 0.21 -15.28
N PHE A 117 1.45 -0.57 -16.33
CA PHE A 117 0.17 -0.48 -17.04
C PHE A 117 -1.02 -0.88 -16.17
N LYS A 118 -0.78 -1.67 -15.12
CA LYS A 118 -1.82 -2.06 -14.15
C LYS A 118 -2.32 -0.90 -13.29
N THR A 119 -1.73 0.30 -13.43
CA THR A 119 -2.26 1.55 -12.87
C THR A 119 -3.06 2.37 -13.89
N SER A 120 -3.32 1.82 -15.07
CA SER A 120 -3.99 2.53 -16.16
C SER A 120 -5.45 2.84 -15.87
N ARG A 121 -5.90 3.95 -16.44
CA ARG A 121 -7.31 4.33 -16.48
C ARG A 121 -8.10 3.47 -17.47
N ALA A 122 -9.42 3.56 -17.42
CA ALA A 122 -10.33 3.05 -18.43
C ALA A 122 -9.94 3.65 -19.78
N PHE A 123 -10.16 2.88 -20.84
CA PHE A 123 -10.02 3.45 -22.16
C PHE A 123 -11.21 4.37 -22.43
N TRP A 124 -10.94 5.54 -22.99
CA TRP A 124 -11.98 6.42 -23.56
C TRP A 124 -11.65 6.73 -25.02
N GLU A 125 -12.67 7.12 -25.79
CA GLU A 125 -12.47 7.46 -27.19
C GLU A 125 -11.97 8.89 -27.35
N THR A 126 -10.92 9.09 -28.14
CA THR A 126 -10.29 10.38 -28.45
C THR A 126 -10.28 10.65 -29.96
N ASP A 127 -10.35 11.93 -30.34
CA ASP A 127 -10.11 12.39 -31.72
C ASP A 127 -8.74 13.07 -31.79
N ARG A 128 -7.76 12.35 -32.36
CA ARG A 128 -6.38 12.84 -32.47
C ARG A 128 -6.23 13.92 -33.55
N ILE A 129 -7.13 13.99 -34.52
CA ILE A 129 -7.07 14.96 -35.63
C ILE A 129 -7.61 16.31 -35.17
N ASN A 130 -8.75 16.29 -34.48
CA ASN A 130 -9.42 17.49 -34.00
C ASN A 130 -9.05 17.87 -32.55
N TRP A 131 -8.07 17.17 -31.96
CA TRP A 131 -7.56 17.42 -30.60
C TRP A 131 -8.65 17.31 -29.51
N ILE A 132 -9.60 16.39 -29.68
CA ILE A 132 -10.64 16.13 -28.68
C ILE A 132 -10.11 15.09 -27.69
N TRP A 133 -9.89 15.53 -26.46
CA TRP A 133 -9.33 14.72 -25.38
C TRP A 133 -10.18 13.49 -25.06
N ASP A 134 -11.47 13.71 -24.83
CA ASP A 134 -12.47 12.68 -24.58
C ASP A 134 -13.75 13.09 -25.33
N THR A 135 -14.23 12.22 -26.20
CA THR A 135 -15.44 12.47 -26.99
C THR A 135 -16.73 12.21 -26.19
N GLY A 136 -16.64 11.54 -25.04
CA GLY A 136 -17.77 11.07 -24.23
C GLY A 136 -18.53 9.90 -24.86
N VAL A 137 -18.07 9.37 -26.00
CA VAL A 137 -18.68 8.22 -26.65
C VAL A 137 -18.10 6.94 -26.03
N PRO A 138 -18.95 6.04 -25.47
CA PRO A 138 -18.46 4.81 -24.85
C PRO A 138 -17.78 3.90 -25.87
N LEU A 139 -16.64 3.31 -25.47
CA LEU A 139 -15.96 2.26 -26.22
C LEU A 139 -16.61 0.90 -25.95
N THR A 140 -16.57 0.01 -26.95
CA THR A 140 -16.88 -1.40 -26.74
C THR A 140 -15.59 -2.11 -26.30
N VAL A 141 -15.61 -2.69 -25.10
CA VAL A 141 -14.47 -3.39 -24.50
C VAL A 141 -14.77 -4.86 -24.25
N ASP A 142 -13.73 -5.68 -24.13
CA ASP A 142 -13.85 -7.07 -23.67
C ASP A 142 -14.01 -7.16 -22.14
N ALA A 143 -14.07 -8.38 -21.61
CA ALA A 143 -14.23 -8.64 -20.17
C ALA A 143 -13.05 -8.13 -19.32
N ASP A 144 -11.87 -7.96 -19.92
CA ASP A 144 -10.66 -7.46 -19.26
C ASP A 144 -10.47 -5.94 -19.43
N GLY A 145 -11.41 -5.28 -20.15
CA GLY A 145 -11.46 -3.84 -20.35
C GLY A 145 -10.70 -3.32 -21.57
N TYR A 146 -10.29 -4.20 -22.50
CA TYR A 146 -9.56 -3.81 -23.71
C TYR A 146 -10.52 -3.47 -24.88
N PRO A 147 -10.26 -2.39 -25.66
CA PRO A 147 -11.10 -2.01 -26.80
C PRO A 147 -11.12 -3.06 -27.90
N THR A 148 -12.32 -3.52 -28.27
CA THR A 148 -12.51 -4.55 -29.31
C THR A 148 -12.70 -3.97 -30.70
N SER A 149 -13.05 -2.68 -30.80
CA SER A 149 -13.22 -1.97 -32.07
C SER A 149 -13.10 -0.46 -31.87
N LEU A 150 -12.88 0.27 -32.97
CA LEU A 150 -12.78 1.73 -32.98
C LEU A 150 -13.69 2.31 -34.06
N ARG A 151 -14.24 3.51 -33.82
CA ARG A 151 -14.89 4.27 -34.88
C ARG A 151 -13.83 4.76 -35.88
N PRO A 152 -14.11 4.78 -37.19
CA PRO A 152 -13.14 5.25 -38.19
C PRO A 152 -12.65 6.68 -37.88
N GLY A 153 -11.32 6.84 -37.80
CA GLY A 153 -10.68 8.13 -37.51
C GLY A 153 -10.50 8.48 -36.02
N TYR A 154 -11.03 7.65 -35.12
CA TYR A 154 -10.89 7.81 -33.66
C TYR A 154 -9.91 6.78 -33.09
N ALA A 155 -9.43 7.04 -31.88
CA ALA A 155 -8.55 6.14 -31.14
C ALA A 155 -9.11 5.84 -29.75
N ALA A 156 -8.68 4.74 -29.15
CA ALA A 156 -8.90 4.49 -27.73
C ALA A 156 -7.66 4.89 -26.95
N ARG A 157 -7.83 5.81 -26.00
CA ARG A 157 -6.77 6.38 -25.18
C ARG A 157 -6.84 5.86 -23.75
N THR A 158 -5.69 5.61 -23.14
CA THR A 158 -5.57 5.48 -21.69
C THR A 158 -4.30 6.15 -21.17
N LEU A 159 -4.31 6.49 -19.88
CA LEU A 159 -3.21 7.10 -19.14
C LEU A 159 -2.82 6.20 -17.97
N PHE A 160 -1.54 6.17 -17.65
CA PHE A 160 -0.98 5.57 -16.46
C PHE A 160 0.23 6.39 -16.01
N MET A 161 0.67 6.19 -14.76
CA MET A 161 1.64 7.08 -14.12
C MET A 161 1.20 8.57 -14.05
N GLU A 162 -0.11 8.84 -14.13
CA GLU A 162 -0.72 10.16 -13.95
C GLU A 162 -0.72 10.57 -12.46
N GLY A 163 -0.47 11.84 -12.17
CA GLY A 163 -0.63 12.39 -10.81
C GLY A 163 0.54 12.13 -9.86
N PHE A 164 1.58 11.39 -10.28
CA PHE A 164 2.75 11.11 -9.44
C PHE A 164 3.75 12.27 -9.36
N GLY A 165 3.47 13.44 -9.95
CA GLY A 165 4.39 14.59 -9.91
C GLY A 165 5.75 14.31 -10.55
N GLY A 166 5.83 13.39 -11.52
CA GLY A 166 7.07 12.93 -12.13
C GLY A 166 7.88 11.95 -11.28
N ASN A 167 7.34 11.43 -10.17
CA ASN A 167 8.03 10.49 -9.28
C ASN A 167 7.91 9.04 -9.75
N TYR A 168 8.40 8.77 -10.96
CA TYR A 168 8.56 7.42 -11.51
C TYR A 168 9.81 7.36 -12.41
N PRO A 169 10.40 6.18 -12.66
CA PRO A 169 11.75 6.10 -13.22
C PRO A 169 11.89 6.68 -14.63
N THR A 170 13.00 7.34 -14.88
CA THR A 170 13.50 7.58 -16.25
C THR A 170 14.10 6.31 -16.83
N GLY A 171 14.21 6.25 -18.16
CA GLY A 171 14.88 5.17 -18.89
C GLY A 171 13.97 4.44 -19.86
N SER A 172 14.42 3.25 -20.26
CA SER A 172 13.77 2.45 -21.30
C SER A 172 12.66 1.59 -20.72
N TYR A 173 11.43 1.81 -21.19
CA TYR A 173 10.25 1.00 -20.87
C TYR A 173 9.97 0.03 -22.02
N THR A 174 9.46 -1.14 -21.69
CA THR A 174 9.07 -2.16 -22.67
C THR A 174 7.59 -2.47 -22.55
N LEU A 175 6.81 -2.13 -23.58
CA LEU A 175 5.41 -2.50 -23.70
C LEU A 175 5.30 -3.81 -24.48
N PHE A 176 4.61 -4.80 -23.90
CA PHE A 176 4.18 -6.02 -24.58
C PHE A 176 2.66 -6.00 -24.79
N TYR A 177 2.17 -6.55 -25.89
CA TYR A 177 0.74 -6.72 -26.15
C TYR A 177 0.46 -7.90 -27.08
N ASP A 178 -0.75 -8.42 -27.01
CA ASP A 178 -1.28 -9.39 -27.97
C ASP A 178 -2.30 -8.70 -28.88
N GLY A 179 -2.54 -9.28 -30.05
CA GLY A 179 -3.49 -8.78 -31.03
C GLY A 179 -2.85 -8.00 -32.18
N THR A 180 -3.68 -7.72 -33.18
CA THR A 180 -3.30 -7.05 -34.41
C THR A 180 -3.83 -5.61 -34.39
N GLY A 181 -2.93 -4.62 -34.53
CA GLY A 181 -3.32 -3.22 -34.51
C GLY A 181 -2.14 -2.25 -34.40
N GLN A 182 -2.42 -1.03 -33.95
CA GLN A 182 -1.41 0.02 -33.78
C GLN A 182 -1.61 0.76 -32.46
N ILE A 183 -0.58 0.72 -31.61
CA ILE A 183 -0.46 1.50 -30.38
C ILE A 183 0.51 2.65 -30.61
N ILE A 184 0.22 3.84 -30.10
CA ILE A 184 1.13 4.98 -30.11
C ILE A 184 1.34 5.45 -28.67
N PRO A 185 2.54 5.22 -28.09
CA PRO A 185 2.96 5.91 -26.86
C PRO A 185 3.21 7.39 -27.14
N ASP A 186 2.84 8.25 -26.20
CA ASP A 186 3.03 9.70 -26.29
C ASP A 186 3.22 10.30 -24.86
N PHE A 187 3.24 11.63 -24.75
CA PHE A 187 3.52 12.37 -23.53
C PHE A 187 4.93 12.10 -22.99
N ASP A 188 5.05 11.57 -21.78
CA ASP A 188 6.35 11.32 -21.17
C ASP A 188 7.09 10.16 -21.89
N ALA A 189 6.39 9.35 -22.68
CA ALA A 189 6.96 8.33 -23.56
C ALA A 189 7.39 8.90 -24.91
N VAL A 190 8.68 8.82 -25.22
CA VAL A 190 9.27 9.35 -26.46
C VAL A 190 10.09 8.29 -27.19
N ASN A 191 10.35 8.54 -28.48
CA ASN A 191 11.18 7.70 -29.36
C ASN A 191 10.79 6.21 -29.41
N PRO A 192 9.51 5.86 -29.67
CA PRO A 192 9.08 4.47 -29.69
C PRO A 192 9.70 3.68 -30.85
N ILE A 193 10.14 2.46 -30.56
CA ILE A 193 10.64 1.46 -31.52
C ILE A 193 9.73 0.25 -31.48
N TYR A 194 9.25 -0.19 -32.66
CA TYR A 194 8.24 -1.23 -32.80
C TYR A 194 8.85 -2.56 -33.25
N PHE A 195 8.42 -3.64 -32.62
CA PHE A 195 8.79 -5.02 -32.93
C PHE A 195 7.51 -5.85 -33.06
N ASP A 196 7.20 -6.28 -34.28
CA ASP A 196 6.08 -7.18 -34.56
C ASP A 196 6.52 -8.63 -34.34
N ASN A 197 5.72 -9.38 -33.57
CA ASN A 197 5.95 -10.79 -33.24
C ASN A 197 4.77 -11.68 -33.67
N GLY A 198 3.98 -11.22 -34.66
CA GLY A 198 2.90 -12.01 -35.25
C GLY A 198 1.65 -12.10 -34.38
N GLY A 199 1.35 -11.05 -33.60
CA GLY A 199 0.11 -10.92 -32.84
C GLY A 199 0.16 -11.46 -31.41
N ILE A 200 1.28 -12.01 -30.95
CA ILE A 200 1.48 -12.46 -29.56
C ILE A 200 2.80 -11.90 -29.05
N ASP A 201 2.78 -11.27 -27.88
CA ASP A 201 3.95 -10.60 -27.30
C ASP A 201 4.62 -9.61 -28.30
N ASN A 202 3.80 -8.92 -29.10
CA ASN A 202 4.26 -7.77 -29.87
C ASN A 202 4.87 -6.75 -28.90
N ARG A 203 5.95 -6.08 -29.31
CA ARG A 203 6.76 -5.28 -28.40
C ARG A 203 6.97 -3.86 -28.90
N ILE A 204 6.90 -2.89 -27.99
CA ILE A 204 7.27 -1.50 -28.22
C ILE A 204 8.26 -1.08 -27.12
N GLU A 205 9.43 -0.58 -27.51
CA GLU A 205 10.39 0.01 -26.58
C GLU A 205 10.31 1.53 -26.70
N PHE A 206 10.21 2.26 -25.59
CA PHE A 206 10.17 3.72 -25.57
C PHE A 206 10.93 4.28 -24.37
N GLU A 207 11.34 5.55 -24.45
CA GLU A 207 12.12 6.21 -23.41
C GLU A 207 11.27 7.19 -22.62
N VAL A 208 11.48 7.24 -21.30
CA VAL A 208 11.02 8.33 -20.44
C VAL A 208 12.23 9.15 -20.01
N VAL A 209 12.33 10.38 -20.51
CA VAL A 209 13.48 11.27 -20.24
C VAL A 209 13.18 12.29 -19.15
N ASN A 210 11.97 12.87 -19.15
CA ASN A 210 11.55 13.90 -18.20
C ASN A 210 10.14 13.55 -17.68
N PRO A 211 10.01 12.67 -16.68
CA PRO A 211 8.71 12.27 -16.14
C PRO A 211 8.00 13.49 -15.54
N THR A 212 6.71 13.64 -15.83
CA THR A 212 5.88 14.76 -15.37
C THR A 212 4.68 14.25 -14.57
N SER A 213 3.83 15.16 -14.10
CA SER A 213 2.56 14.79 -13.47
C SER A 213 1.51 14.29 -14.47
N VAL A 214 1.75 14.47 -15.78
CA VAL A 214 0.81 14.05 -16.82
C VAL A 214 0.90 12.53 -17.06
N GLY A 215 2.10 11.96 -16.92
CA GLY A 215 2.33 10.52 -17.04
C GLY A 215 2.50 10.07 -18.49
N ILE A 216 2.29 8.77 -18.70
CA ILE A 216 2.43 8.12 -20.01
C ILE A 216 1.03 7.89 -20.58
N VAL A 217 0.84 8.27 -21.84
CA VAL A 217 -0.39 7.96 -22.58
C VAL A 217 -0.09 6.92 -23.65
N ILE A 218 -1.05 6.04 -23.89
CA ILE A 218 -1.07 5.21 -25.09
C ILE A 218 -2.40 5.40 -25.84
N ASP A 219 -2.30 5.50 -27.16
CA ASP A 219 -3.44 5.52 -28.07
C ASP A 219 -3.45 4.25 -28.92
N ILE A 220 -4.51 3.45 -28.82
CA ILE A 220 -4.82 2.40 -29.80
C ILE A 220 -5.52 3.09 -30.97
N THR A 221 -4.82 3.20 -32.09
CA THR A 221 -5.29 3.88 -33.31
C THR A 221 -5.82 2.93 -34.38
N ALA A 222 -5.52 1.64 -34.25
CA ALA A 222 -6.10 0.56 -35.03
C ALA A 222 -6.15 -0.71 -34.17
N THR A 223 -7.21 -1.50 -34.31
CA THR A 223 -7.37 -2.81 -33.66
C THR A 223 -8.20 -3.70 -34.58
N ASP A 224 -7.79 -4.95 -34.79
CA ASP A 224 -8.56 -5.92 -35.57
C ASP A 224 -9.70 -6.48 -34.71
N PRO A 225 -10.98 -6.34 -35.09
CA PRO A 225 -12.10 -6.86 -34.28
C PRO A 225 -12.11 -8.39 -34.09
N THR A 226 -11.36 -9.14 -34.89
CA THR A 226 -11.22 -10.60 -34.77
C THR A 226 -9.97 -11.03 -34.00
N ASP A 227 -9.05 -10.10 -33.76
CA ASP A 227 -7.83 -10.28 -32.97
C ASP A 227 -7.43 -8.95 -32.33
N HIS A 228 -8.27 -8.45 -31.43
CA HIS A 228 -8.11 -7.10 -30.90
C HIS A 228 -6.91 -6.99 -29.97
N ILE A 229 -6.34 -5.79 -29.89
CA ILE A 229 -5.24 -5.49 -28.96
C ILE A 229 -5.70 -5.74 -27.52
N ARG A 230 -4.95 -6.58 -26.81
CA ARG A 230 -5.21 -6.99 -25.43
C ARG A 230 -3.92 -7.39 -24.72
N ASN A 231 -4.02 -7.76 -23.44
CA ASN A 231 -2.87 -8.22 -22.63
C ASN A 231 -1.68 -7.24 -22.68
N ILE A 232 -1.99 -5.94 -22.65
CA ILE A 232 -0.99 -4.87 -22.60
C ILE A 232 -0.30 -4.92 -21.24
N ARG A 233 1.03 -4.95 -21.27
CA ARG A 233 1.93 -4.92 -20.11
C ARG A 233 2.99 -3.86 -20.39
N VAL A 234 3.25 -2.94 -19.47
CA VAL A 234 4.30 -1.93 -19.63
C VAL A 234 5.33 -2.13 -18.52
N ILE A 235 6.45 -2.73 -18.88
CA ILE A 235 7.52 -3.08 -17.97
C ILE A 235 8.45 -1.89 -17.81
N ARG A 236 8.64 -1.49 -16.56
CA ARG A 236 9.53 -0.41 -16.15
C ARG A 236 11.02 -0.70 -16.48
N PRO A 237 11.88 0.34 -16.48
CA PRO A 237 13.32 0.19 -16.60
C PRO A 237 13.92 -0.68 -15.48
N GLU A 238 15.14 -1.15 -15.71
CA GLU A 238 15.90 -1.87 -14.68
C GLU A 238 16.07 -1.04 -13.41
N GLU A 239 15.93 -1.69 -12.25
CA GLU A 239 16.19 -1.11 -10.94
C GLU A 239 17.12 -2.05 -10.17
N GLU A 240 18.20 -1.49 -9.61
CA GLU A 240 19.24 -2.21 -8.86
C GLU A 240 19.85 -3.42 -9.61
N GLY A 241 19.94 -3.32 -10.95
CA GLY A 241 20.48 -4.38 -11.81
C GLY A 241 19.52 -5.52 -12.11
N THR A 242 18.24 -5.38 -11.75
CA THR A 242 17.18 -6.34 -12.08
C THR A 242 16.51 -5.96 -13.41
N ASP A 243 16.67 -6.80 -14.43
CA ASP A 243 15.88 -6.70 -15.68
C ASP A 243 14.54 -7.42 -15.49
N TYR A 244 13.49 -6.64 -15.34
CA TYR A 244 12.14 -7.16 -15.10
C TYR A 244 11.49 -7.83 -16.30
N ARG A 245 12.01 -7.65 -17.53
CA ARG A 245 11.36 -8.16 -18.75
C ARG A 245 11.22 -9.69 -18.77
N ASN A 246 12.05 -10.39 -18.00
CA ASN A 246 12.03 -11.85 -17.92
C ASN A 246 11.34 -12.37 -16.65
N THR A 247 10.94 -11.51 -15.72
CA THR A 247 10.41 -11.91 -14.41
C THR A 247 9.03 -11.33 -14.09
N TYR A 248 8.56 -10.30 -14.80
CA TYR A 248 7.34 -9.57 -14.46
C TYR A 248 6.07 -10.43 -14.36
N GLN A 249 6.02 -11.60 -15.02
CA GLN A 249 4.89 -12.51 -14.90
C GLN A 249 4.82 -13.24 -13.54
N THR A 250 5.92 -13.28 -12.81
CA THR A 250 6.04 -13.97 -11.52
C THR A 250 6.49 -13.07 -10.39
N ASP A 251 7.10 -11.92 -10.73
CA ASP A 251 7.59 -10.92 -9.79
C ASP A 251 6.85 -9.60 -10.05
N HIS A 252 5.69 -9.45 -9.41
CA HIS A 252 4.79 -8.33 -9.64
C HIS A 252 5.23 -7.05 -8.93
N PHE A 253 6.00 -7.18 -7.84
CA PHE A 253 6.39 -6.09 -6.96
C PHE A 253 7.85 -5.71 -7.14
N ARG A 254 8.13 -4.41 -7.02
CA ARG A 254 9.51 -3.94 -7.01
C ARG A 254 10.24 -4.40 -5.74
N PRO A 255 11.52 -4.81 -5.83
CA PRO A 255 12.35 -5.09 -4.66
C PRO A 255 12.40 -3.92 -3.67
N LEU A 256 12.55 -2.67 -4.17
CA LEU A 256 12.59 -1.47 -3.33
C LEU A 256 11.31 -1.28 -2.49
N LEU A 257 10.14 -1.69 -3.00
CA LEU A 257 8.91 -1.65 -2.23
C LEU A 257 8.99 -2.64 -1.07
N LEU A 258 9.40 -3.88 -1.33
CA LEU A 258 9.50 -4.94 -0.32
C LEU A 258 10.45 -4.52 0.81
N ASP A 259 11.61 -3.96 0.46
CA ASP A 259 12.60 -3.45 1.42
C ASP A 259 12.04 -2.33 2.29
N ARG A 260 11.25 -1.42 1.69
CA ARG A 260 10.59 -0.34 2.43
C ARG A 260 9.51 -0.86 3.38
N LEU A 261 8.82 -1.92 3.00
CA LEU A 261 7.75 -2.50 3.80
C LEU A 261 8.27 -3.36 4.96
N ALA A 262 9.48 -3.93 4.84
CA ALA A 262 10.07 -4.87 5.80
C ALA A 262 10.09 -4.41 7.27
N ASN A 263 9.98 -3.11 7.54
CA ASN A 263 9.98 -2.57 8.90
C ASN A 263 8.59 -2.43 9.54
N TYR A 264 7.51 -2.71 8.80
CA TYR A 264 6.14 -2.64 9.32
C TYR A 264 5.67 -3.99 9.87
N ARG A 265 4.77 -3.94 10.86
CA ARG A 265 4.26 -5.14 11.54
C ARG A 265 2.93 -5.66 11.01
N VAL A 266 2.18 -4.83 10.30
CA VAL A 266 0.90 -5.16 9.66
C VAL A 266 0.74 -4.28 8.43
N LEU A 267 0.25 -4.83 7.32
CA LEU A 267 -0.13 -4.07 6.13
C LEU A 267 -1.65 -3.99 6.02
N ARG A 268 -2.21 -2.79 6.19
CA ARG A 268 -3.64 -2.53 5.95
C ARG A 268 -3.86 -2.15 4.49
N PHE A 269 -4.78 -2.85 3.84
CA PHE A 269 -4.99 -2.79 2.39
C PHE A 269 -6.21 -1.95 1.96
N MET A 270 -6.71 -1.05 2.81
CA MET A 270 -7.94 -0.29 2.54
C MET A 270 -8.00 0.33 1.13
N ASP A 271 -6.96 1.06 0.73
CA ASP A 271 -6.91 1.71 -0.59
C ASP A 271 -6.64 0.68 -1.71
N TRP A 272 -5.76 -0.29 -1.46
CA TRP A 272 -5.42 -1.33 -2.45
C TRP A 272 -6.59 -2.26 -2.73
N MET A 273 -7.52 -2.43 -1.80
CA MET A 273 -8.77 -3.18 -2.00
C MET A 273 -9.90 -2.32 -2.56
N GLY A 274 -9.69 -1.02 -2.80
CA GLY A 274 -10.75 -0.12 -3.26
C GLY A 274 -11.96 -0.09 -2.31
N THR A 275 -11.71 -0.04 -1.00
CA THR A 275 -12.76 -0.26 0.03
C THR A 275 -13.84 0.82 0.04
N ASN A 276 -13.43 2.09 -0.09
CA ASN A 276 -14.36 3.22 -0.10
C ASN A 276 -15.13 3.25 -1.42
N PHE A 277 -16.47 3.41 -1.36
CA PHE A 277 -17.35 3.35 -2.53
C PHE A 277 -17.21 2.07 -3.36
N SER A 278 -16.74 0.98 -2.74
CA SER A 278 -16.49 -0.26 -3.46
C SER A 278 -17.77 -0.76 -4.16
N PRO A 279 -17.74 -1.05 -5.47
CA PRO A 279 -18.88 -1.60 -6.20
C PRO A 279 -19.04 -3.12 -5.99
N VAL A 280 -18.14 -3.75 -5.23
CA VAL A 280 -18.07 -5.21 -5.05
C VAL A 280 -19.20 -5.71 -4.15
N VAL A 281 -19.98 -6.66 -4.66
CA VAL A 281 -21.06 -7.34 -3.93
C VAL A 281 -20.80 -8.84 -3.84
N THR A 282 -20.50 -9.46 -4.98
CA THR A 282 -20.31 -10.91 -5.13
C THR A 282 -18.84 -11.24 -5.41
N TRP A 283 -18.46 -12.52 -5.23
CA TRP A 283 -17.07 -12.96 -5.46
C TRP A 283 -16.56 -12.67 -6.87
N GLN A 284 -17.44 -12.66 -7.87
CA GLN A 284 -17.08 -12.41 -9.27
C GLN A 284 -16.80 -10.93 -9.56
N ASP A 285 -17.26 -10.00 -8.71
CA ASP A 285 -17.06 -8.56 -8.89
C ASP A 285 -15.65 -8.09 -8.55
N ARG A 286 -14.84 -8.94 -7.90
CA ARG A 286 -13.44 -8.62 -7.56
C ARG A 286 -12.58 -8.47 -8.81
N THR A 287 -11.49 -7.71 -8.67
CA THR A 287 -10.50 -7.58 -9.73
C THR A 287 -9.81 -8.93 -10.01
N GLN A 288 -9.69 -9.29 -11.29
CA GLN A 288 -8.98 -10.49 -11.75
C GLN A 288 -7.60 -10.12 -12.30
N LEU A 289 -6.63 -11.05 -12.22
CA LEU A 289 -5.26 -10.84 -12.72
C LEU A 289 -5.22 -10.47 -14.22
N SER A 290 -6.16 -10.99 -15.02
CA SER A 290 -6.26 -10.73 -16.46
C SER A 290 -6.68 -9.30 -16.80
N GLN A 291 -7.39 -8.62 -15.89
CA GLN A 291 -7.91 -7.28 -16.15
C GLN A 291 -6.78 -6.29 -16.42
N LYS A 292 -7.05 -5.33 -17.31
CA LYS A 292 -6.05 -4.34 -17.76
C LYS A 292 -5.49 -3.48 -16.62
N THR A 293 -6.27 -3.24 -15.58
CA THR A 293 -5.94 -2.36 -14.46
C THR A 293 -6.31 -3.04 -13.15
N TRP A 294 -5.47 -2.79 -12.15
CA TRP A 294 -5.62 -3.23 -10.77
C TRP A 294 -5.72 -2.05 -9.81
N SER A 295 -5.83 -0.84 -10.36
CA SER A 295 -6.06 0.37 -9.58
C SER A 295 -7.56 0.56 -9.35
N SER A 296 -7.92 1.04 -8.16
CA SER A 296 -9.25 1.59 -7.84
C SER A 296 -9.32 3.12 -8.05
N ASN A 297 -8.21 3.74 -8.47
CA ASN A 297 -8.14 5.19 -8.66
C ASN A 297 -9.16 5.63 -9.72
N PHE A 298 -9.63 6.87 -9.60
CA PHE A 298 -10.62 7.45 -10.50
C PHE A 298 -11.99 6.74 -10.50
N GLY A 299 -12.26 5.89 -9.49
CA GLY A 299 -13.50 5.15 -9.32
C GLY A 299 -13.68 4.00 -10.32
N GLU A 300 -12.57 3.55 -10.88
CA GLU A 300 -12.53 2.46 -11.84
C GLU A 300 -12.02 1.20 -11.15
N GLY A 301 -12.70 0.06 -11.29
CA GLY A 301 -12.25 -1.23 -10.77
C GLY A 301 -12.48 -1.44 -9.27
N ALA A 302 -12.10 -2.63 -8.79
CA ALA A 302 -12.35 -3.13 -7.44
C ALA A 302 -11.07 -3.22 -6.59
N GLY A 303 -10.05 -2.43 -6.94
CA GLY A 303 -8.71 -2.50 -6.34
C GLY A 303 -7.86 -3.63 -6.94
N MET A 304 -6.84 -4.06 -6.21
CA MET A 304 -5.91 -5.10 -6.64
C MET A 304 -6.51 -6.50 -6.53
N PRO A 305 -6.11 -7.42 -7.42
CA PRO A 305 -6.35 -8.85 -7.23
C PRO A 305 -5.83 -9.34 -5.88
N TYR A 306 -6.67 -10.08 -5.15
CA TYR A 306 -6.34 -10.51 -3.79
C TYR A 306 -5.18 -11.51 -3.75
N GLU A 307 -4.95 -12.24 -4.85
CA GLU A 307 -3.77 -13.07 -5.06
C GLU A 307 -2.47 -12.27 -4.84
N LEU A 308 -2.43 -11.01 -5.28
CA LEU A 308 -1.25 -10.15 -5.14
C LEU A 308 -1.10 -9.55 -3.74
N LEU A 309 -2.21 -9.31 -3.03
CA LEU A 309 -2.15 -8.89 -1.63
C LEU A 309 -1.55 -10.01 -0.77
N ILE A 310 -1.95 -11.25 -1.04
CA ILE A 310 -1.42 -12.45 -0.39
C ILE A 310 0.05 -12.66 -0.79
N GLU A 311 0.40 -12.53 -2.07
CA GLU A 311 1.79 -12.60 -2.54
C GLU A 311 2.68 -11.60 -1.78
N LEU A 312 2.24 -10.35 -1.63
CA LEU A 312 3.00 -9.32 -0.92
C LEU A 312 3.26 -9.72 0.54
N CYS A 313 2.24 -10.19 1.25
CA CYS A 313 2.36 -10.65 2.63
C CYS A 313 3.29 -11.87 2.75
N ASN A 314 3.16 -12.85 1.86
CA ASN A 314 4.02 -14.04 1.85
C ASN A 314 5.49 -13.68 1.58
N ARG A 315 5.75 -12.71 0.69
CA ARG A 315 7.12 -12.28 0.35
C ARG A 315 7.77 -11.44 1.45
N THR A 316 6.97 -10.68 2.20
CA THR A 316 7.48 -9.80 3.26
C THR A 316 7.44 -10.44 4.64
N GLY A 317 6.66 -11.51 4.83
CA GLY A 317 6.37 -12.08 6.15
C GLY A 317 5.52 -11.14 7.03
N ILE A 318 4.81 -10.19 6.43
CA ILE A 318 4.03 -9.19 7.17
C ILE A 318 2.54 -9.57 7.15
N PRO A 319 1.87 -9.65 8.31
CA PRO A 319 0.44 -9.89 8.44
C PRO A 319 -0.43 -8.95 7.60
N PRO A 320 -1.43 -9.46 6.87
CA PRO A 320 -2.43 -8.63 6.21
C PRO A 320 -3.47 -8.10 7.19
N TRP A 321 -3.96 -6.89 6.90
CA TRP A 321 -5.21 -6.35 7.40
C TRP A 321 -6.12 -6.02 6.23
N PHE A 322 -7.15 -6.85 6.05
CA PHE A 322 -8.13 -6.74 4.99
C PHE A 322 -9.37 -5.97 5.43
N ASN A 323 -9.84 -5.08 4.55
CA ASN A 323 -11.06 -4.32 4.71
C ASN A 323 -12.11 -4.87 3.74
N MET A 324 -13.17 -5.50 4.26
CA MET A 324 -14.19 -6.08 3.38
C MET A 324 -15.04 -4.98 2.73
N PRO A 325 -15.43 -5.11 1.45
CA PRO A 325 -16.41 -4.23 0.82
C PRO A 325 -17.70 -4.18 1.63
N HIS A 326 -18.31 -3.00 1.72
CA HIS A 326 -19.49 -2.79 2.58
C HIS A 326 -20.73 -3.55 2.08
N MET A 327 -20.84 -3.80 0.76
CA MET A 327 -21.94 -4.56 0.17
C MET A 327 -21.64 -6.05 -0.02
N ALA A 328 -20.44 -6.51 0.37
CA ALA A 328 -20.05 -7.91 0.15
C ALA A 328 -21.04 -8.89 0.80
N ASP A 329 -21.50 -9.86 0.01
CA ASP A 329 -22.37 -10.93 0.47
C ASP A 329 -21.60 -12.05 1.21
N ASP A 330 -22.33 -12.99 1.79
CA ASP A 330 -21.75 -14.08 2.58
C ASP A 330 -20.91 -15.06 1.74
N ASP A 331 -21.24 -15.22 0.45
CA ASP A 331 -20.46 -16.06 -0.47
C ASP A 331 -19.11 -15.41 -0.75
N TYR A 332 -19.08 -14.11 -1.05
CA TYR A 332 -17.86 -13.32 -1.17
C TYR A 332 -16.98 -13.49 0.06
N LEU A 333 -17.54 -13.31 1.27
CA LEU A 333 -16.77 -13.43 2.51
C LEU A 333 -16.19 -14.84 2.70
N SER A 334 -16.97 -15.87 2.38
CA SER A 334 -16.56 -17.28 2.48
C SER A 334 -15.47 -17.63 1.47
N GLN A 335 -15.60 -17.18 0.22
CA GLN A 335 -14.64 -17.40 -0.85
C GLN A 335 -13.33 -16.68 -0.57
N PHE A 336 -13.40 -15.42 -0.09
CA PHE A 336 -12.20 -14.68 0.25
C PHE A 336 -11.47 -15.30 1.43
N ALA A 337 -12.18 -15.65 2.51
CA ALA A 337 -11.60 -16.36 3.64
C ALA A 337 -10.95 -17.69 3.20
N THR A 338 -11.57 -18.40 2.25
CA THR A 338 -11.04 -19.66 1.69
C THR A 338 -9.75 -19.43 0.94
N MET A 339 -9.71 -18.43 0.06
CA MET A 339 -8.50 -18.03 -0.66
C MET A 339 -7.36 -17.68 0.29
N VAL A 340 -7.62 -16.88 1.32
CA VAL A 340 -6.60 -16.48 2.30
C VAL A 340 -6.11 -17.68 3.11
N ARG A 341 -7.02 -18.55 3.59
CA ARG A 341 -6.65 -19.77 4.30
C ARG A 341 -5.71 -20.65 3.47
N ASP A 342 -6.02 -20.80 2.18
CA ASP A 342 -5.34 -21.75 1.29
C ASP A 342 -4.01 -21.21 0.73
N GLN A 343 -3.85 -19.88 0.64
CA GLN A 343 -2.70 -19.26 -0.05
C GLN A 343 -1.81 -18.39 0.84
N LEU A 344 -2.29 -17.84 1.95
CA LEU A 344 -1.46 -17.06 2.85
C LEU A 344 -0.60 -17.98 3.72
N ASP A 345 0.66 -17.60 3.94
CA ASP A 345 1.58 -18.26 4.85
C ASP A 345 0.87 -18.59 6.18
N PRO A 346 0.81 -19.87 6.58
CA PRO A 346 0.04 -20.33 7.74
C PRO A 346 0.49 -19.73 9.08
N ASP A 347 1.71 -19.21 9.16
CA ASP A 347 2.26 -18.62 10.39
C ASP A 347 1.82 -17.14 10.56
N LEU A 348 1.24 -16.52 9.53
CA LEU A 348 0.80 -15.13 9.60
C LEU A 348 -0.60 -15.00 10.23
N PRO A 349 -0.78 -14.11 11.25
CA PRO A 349 -2.09 -13.67 11.68
C PRO A 349 -2.78 -12.82 10.62
N ILE A 350 -4.11 -12.74 10.69
CA ILE A 350 -4.95 -12.09 9.67
C ILE A 350 -5.91 -11.14 10.36
N TYR A 351 -5.82 -9.84 10.06
CA TYR A 351 -6.75 -8.84 10.57
C TYR A 351 -7.90 -8.68 9.58
N VAL A 352 -9.14 -8.78 10.06
CA VAL A 352 -10.35 -8.59 9.23
C VAL A 352 -11.24 -7.52 9.83
N GLU A 353 -11.51 -6.49 9.03
CA GLU A 353 -12.32 -5.32 9.38
C GLU A 353 -13.47 -5.17 8.37
N TYR A 354 -14.67 -4.88 8.87
CA TYR A 354 -15.80 -4.56 7.99
C TYR A 354 -15.68 -3.12 7.47
N SER A 355 -15.41 -2.97 6.17
CA SER A 355 -15.32 -1.69 5.47
C SER A 355 -14.33 -0.70 6.11
N ASN A 356 -14.54 0.61 5.90
CA ASN A 356 -13.73 1.71 6.37
C ASN A 356 -14.63 2.92 6.66
N GLU A 357 -14.46 3.54 7.84
CA GLU A 357 -15.14 4.79 8.23
C GLU A 357 -16.64 4.85 7.86
N VAL A 358 -17.39 3.77 8.08
CA VAL A 358 -18.82 3.70 7.73
C VAL A 358 -19.65 4.82 8.38
N TRP A 359 -19.17 5.34 9.50
CA TRP A 359 -19.76 6.46 10.23
C TRP A 359 -19.63 7.81 9.50
N ASN A 360 -18.74 7.93 8.52
CA ASN A 360 -18.39 9.20 7.89
C ASN A 360 -19.40 9.55 6.79
N GLY A 361 -20.19 10.61 7.04
CA GLY A 361 -21.23 11.11 6.14
C GLY A 361 -20.72 11.68 4.80
N LEU A 362 -19.41 11.66 4.53
CA LEU A 362 -18.87 11.89 3.18
C LEU A 362 -19.02 10.67 2.26
N PHE A 363 -19.27 9.48 2.82
CA PHE A 363 -19.48 8.24 2.07
C PHE A 363 -20.96 7.97 1.83
N ILE A 364 -21.67 8.94 1.26
CA ILE A 364 -23.07 8.82 0.80
C ILE A 364 -23.13 8.55 -0.70
N ASP A 365 -24.22 7.97 -1.17
CA ASP A 365 -24.40 7.63 -2.59
C ASP A 365 -24.18 8.83 -3.51
N ASP A 366 -23.57 8.58 -4.66
CA ASP A 366 -23.31 9.58 -5.71
C ASP A 366 -22.43 10.78 -5.30
N ALA A 367 -21.81 10.77 -4.11
CA ALA A 367 -21.04 11.93 -3.60
C ALA A 367 -19.82 12.30 -4.47
N TRP A 368 -19.10 11.29 -4.97
CA TRP A 368 -17.87 11.47 -5.75
C TRP A 368 -17.95 10.79 -7.11
N TRP A 369 -18.68 9.66 -7.19
CA TRP A 369 -18.86 8.88 -8.41
C TRP A 369 -20.33 8.59 -8.65
N PRO A 370 -20.90 9.06 -9.77
CA PRO A 370 -22.28 8.77 -10.12
C PRO A 370 -22.51 7.26 -10.26
N GLY A 371 -23.58 6.75 -9.65
CA GLY A 371 -23.98 5.35 -9.65
C GLY A 371 -23.27 4.48 -8.62
N GLN A 372 -22.45 5.04 -7.73
CA GLN A 372 -21.80 4.28 -6.65
C GLN A 372 -22.52 4.48 -5.32
N SER A 373 -22.76 3.38 -4.61
CA SER A 373 -23.28 3.44 -3.25
C SER A 373 -22.16 3.73 -2.26
N GLY A 374 -22.42 4.65 -1.35
CA GLY A 374 -21.50 4.99 -0.28
C GLY A 374 -21.73 4.10 0.94
N GLN A 375 -20.65 3.68 1.61
CA GLN A 375 -20.78 2.77 2.75
C GLN A 375 -21.64 3.32 3.90
N HIS A 376 -21.71 4.64 4.08
CA HIS A 376 -22.57 5.27 5.08
C HIS A 376 -24.05 5.13 4.73
N SER A 377 -24.41 5.48 3.48
CA SER A 377 -25.76 5.30 2.96
C SER A 377 -26.22 3.85 3.08
N TYR A 378 -25.40 2.92 2.58
CA TYR A 378 -25.72 1.49 2.62
C TYR A 378 -25.96 1.00 4.05
N ALA A 379 -25.09 1.36 4.99
CA ALA A 379 -25.25 0.95 6.38
C ALA A 379 -26.53 1.50 7.02
N TYR A 380 -26.92 2.73 6.65
CA TYR A 380 -28.17 3.31 7.09
C TYR A 380 -29.37 2.54 6.53
N GLU A 381 -29.41 2.28 5.22
CA GLU A 381 -30.48 1.51 4.57
C GLU A 381 -30.63 0.11 5.16
N GLN A 382 -29.52 -0.58 5.43
CA GLN A 382 -29.53 -1.90 6.05
C GLN A 382 -30.07 -1.87 7.48
N ALA A 383 -29.79 -0.82 8.24
CA ALA A 383 -30.37 -0.59 9.55
C ALA A 383 -31.88 -0.29 9.46
N GLU A 384 -32.31 0.53 8.50
CA GLU A 384 -33.74 0.83 8.28
C GLU A 384 -34.54 -0.40 7.90
N ALA A 385 -34.02 -1.21 6.97
CA ALA A 385 -34.64 -2.47 6.53
C ALA A 385 -34.85 -3.47 7.69
N ARG A 386 -34.06 -3.36 8.76
CA ARG A 386 -34.16 -4.18 9.99
C ARG A 386 -35.02 -3.53 11.07
N GLY A 387 -35.64 -2.39 10.80
CA GLY A 387 -36.42 -1.62 11.77
C GLY A 387 -35.55 -0.98 12.87
N TRP A 388 -34.25 -0.81 12.61
CA TRP A 388 -33.32 -0.12 13.51
C TRP A 388 -33.22 1.38 13.20
N ALA A 389 -33.92 1.85 12.17
CA ALA A 389 -34.17 3.26 11.97
C ALA A 389 -34.70 3.88 13.26
N CYS A 390 -34.11 5.00 13.66
CA CYS A 390 -34.58 5.73 14.82
C CYS A 390 -34.63 7.23 14.50
N PRO A 391 -35.81 7.76 14.14
CA PRO A 391 -35.97 9.16 13.75
C PRO A 391 -35.64 10.17 14.86
N THR A 392 -35.63 9.73 16.12
CA THR A 392 -35.36 10.57 17.30
C THR A 392 -34.01 10.30 17.94
N CYS A 393 -33.28 9.29 17.49
CA CYS A 393 -31.97 8.95 18.02
C CYS A 393 -30.90 9.88 17.44
N PRO A 394 -29.70 9.94 18.06
CA PRO A 394 -28.55 10.53 17.41
C PRO A 394 -28.39 9.92 16.01
N PHE A 395 -28.08 10.76 15.02
CA PHE A 395 -27.85 10.37 13.63
C PHE A 395 -26.91 9.14 13.49
N PHE A 396 -26.02 8.97 14.48
CA PHE A 396 -24.96 7.97 14.51
C PHE A 396 -25.37 6.56 14.97
N GLU A 397 -26.59 6.38 15.48
CA GLU A 397 -27.01 5.12 16.09
C GLU A 397 -27.37 4.01 15.08
N PRO A 398 -28.22 4.23 14.05
CA PRO A 398 -28.70 3.14 13.20
C PRO A 398 -27.57 2.43 12.44
N PHE A 399 -26.66 3.18 11.81
CA PHE A 399 -25.55 2.57 11.08
C PHE A 399 -24.56 1.87 12.02
N GLY A 400 -24.35 2.36 13.26
CA GLY A 400 -23.44 1.73 14.23
C GLY A 400 -23.88 0.31 14.58
N ARG A 401 -25.20 0.10 14.71
CA ARG A 401 -25.80 -1.22 14.91
C ARG A 401 -25.56 -2.14 13.71
N TRP A 402 -25.75 -1.64 12.49
CA TRP A 402 -25.44 -2.40 11.27
C TRP A 402 -23.97 -2.81 11.20
N VAL A 403 -23.06 -1.87 11.47
CA VAL A 403 -21.62 -2.12 11.49
C VAL A 403 -21.27 -3.23 12.49
N ALA A 404 -21.82 -3.19 13.69
CA ALA A 404 -21.63 -4.25 14.69
C ALA A 404 -22.16 -5.59 14.21
N GLN A 405 -23.41 -5.63 13.73
CA GLN A 405 -24.05 -6.84 13.22
C GLN A 405 -23.20 -7.46 12.10
N ARG A 406 -22.87 -6.68 11.08
CA ARG A 406 -22.18 -7.19 9.89
C ARG A 406 -20.73 -7.59 10.18
N SER A 407 -20.06 -6.89 11.10
CA SER A 407 -18.72 -7.29 11.56
C SER A 407 -18.74 -8.66 12.25
N VAL A 408 -19.70 -8.91 13.15
CA VAL A 408 -19.80 -10.19 13.86
C VAL A 408 -20.19 -11.33 12.91
N GLU A 409 -21.13 -11.10 11.99
CA GLU A 409 -21.47 -12.07 10.94
C GLU A 409 -20.24 -12.45 10.10
N MET A 410 -19.46 -11.45 9.69
CA MET A 410 -18.19 -11.66 8.98
C MET A 410 -17.21 -12.49 9.82
N PHE A 411 -17.04 -12.18 11.11
CA PHE A 411 -16.15 -12.96 11.99
C PHE A 411 -16.58 -14.42 12.09
N ASP A 412 -17.89 -14.69 12.17
CA ASP A 412 -18.42 -16.05 12.23
C ASP A 412 -18.18 -16.81 10.91
N ILE A 413 -18.35 -16.16 9.76
CA ILE A 413 -18.05 -16.75 8.44
C ILE A 413 -16.57 -17.11 8.32
N TRP A 414 -15.68 -16.16 8.64
CA TRP A 414 -14.24 -16.39 8.58
C TRP A 414 -13.81 -17.51 9.53
N ARG A 415 -14.32 -17.51 10.78
CA ARG A 415 -14.06 -18.61 11.73
C ARG A 415 -14.54 -19.96 11.22
N ALA A 416 -15.71 -20.02 10.57
CA ALA A 416 -16.24 -21.26 10.02
C ALA A 416 -15.34 -21.81 8.90
N VAL A 417 -14.79 -20.95 8.05
CA VAL A 417 -13.87 -21.33 6.96
C VAL A 417 -12.51 -21.80 7.49
N PHE A 418 -11.97 -21.12 8.51
CA PHE A 418 -10.67 -21.45 9.10
C PHE A 418 -10.73 -22.67 10.05
N GLY A 419 -11.87 -22.91 10.69
CA GLY A 419 -12.07 -24.08 11.54
C GLY A 419 -11.01 -24.17 12.66
N ALA A 420 -10.14 -25.17 12.59
CA ALA A 420 -9.07 -25.37 13.57
C ALA A 420 -8.02 -24.25 13.56
N ASP A 421 -7.87 -23.53 12.46
CA ASP A 421 -6.90 -22.45 12.30
C ASP A 421 -7.48 -21.07 12.64
N ALA A 422 -8.67 -21.03 13.26
CA ALA A 422 -9.37 -19.79 13.60
C ALA A 422 -8.58 -18.88 14.55
N ASP A 423 -7.62 -19.41 15.31
CA ASP A 423 -6.73 -18.63 16.19
C ASP A 423 -5.81 -17.68 15.41
N ARG A 424 -5.68 -17.84 14.10
CA ARG A 424 -4.97 -16.89 13.22
C ARG A 424 -5.73 -15.59 13.01
N LEU A 425 -7.03 -15.56 13.25
CA LEU A 425 -7.88 -14.42 12.96
C LEU A 425 -7.80 -13.38 14.08
N VAL A 426 -7.55 -12.13 13.70
CA VAL A 426 -7.69 -10.95 14.54
C VAL A 426 -8.93 -10.20 14.08
N ARG A 427 -10.00 -10.27 14.87
CA ARG A 427 -11.31 -9.70 14.56
C ARG A 427 -11.33 -8.23 14.95
N VAL A 428 -11.42 -7.35 13.96
CA VAL A 428 -11.31 -5.90 14.13
C VAL A 428 -12.69 -5.25 14.06
N LEU A 429 -13.13 -4.62 15.15
CA LEU A 429 -14.34 -3.79 15.14
C LEU A 429 -14.02 -2.35 14.73
N PRO A 430 -14.58 -1.84 13.63
CA PRO A 430 -14.41 -0.46 13.23
C PRO A 430 -15.27 0.46 14.10
N ILE A 431 -14.65 1.52 14.65
CA ILE A 431 -15.28 2.49 15.54
C ILE A 431 -14.96 3.92 15.10
N GLN A 432 -15.63 4.90 15.71
CA GLN A 432 -15.39 6.32 15.50
C GLN A 432 -14.90 6.97 16.80
N ASN A 433 -13.84 7.77 16.77
CA ASN A 433 -13.48 8.59 17.94
C ASN A 433 -13.70 10.07 17.61
N GLY A 434 -14.79 10.67 18.10
CA GLY A 434 -15.10 12.08 17.88
C GLY A 434 -16.48 12.51 18.41
N PRO A 435 -16.81 13.81 18.37
CA PRO A 435 -18.13 14.32 18.76
C PRO A 435 -19.21 13.77 17.81
N GLY A 436 -20.30 13.23 18.37
CA GLY A 436 -21.28 12.47 17.58
C GLY A 436 -20.82 11.04 17.32
N ASN A 437 -20.50 10.32 18.39
CA ASN A 437 -19.82 9.03 18.33
C ASN A 437 -20.80 7.85 18.11
N SER A 438 -20.55 7.05 17.06
CA SER A 438 -21.23 5.76 16.83
C SER A 438 -20.72 4.60 17.69
N THR A 439 -19.57 4.75 18.36
CA THR A 439 -18.85 3.69 19.09
C THR A 439 -19.69 2.93 20.11
N PRO A 440 -20.49 3.56 21.00
CA PRO A 440 -21.33 2.79 21.91
C PRO A 440 -22.31 1.87 21.17
N TRP A 441 -22.86 2.35 20.05
CA TRP A 441 -23.75 1.59 19.19
C TRP A 441 -23.07 0.50 18.40
N VAL A 442 -21.75 0.59 18.20
CA VAL A 442 -20.96 -0.51 17.64
C VAL A 442 -20.63 -1.53 18.74
N LEU A 443 -20.04 -1.08 19.85
CA LEU A 443 -19.49 -1.97 20.88
C LEU A 443 -20.58 -2.74 21.64
N ASP A 444 -21.64 -2.07 22.07
CA ASP A 444 -22.65 -2.64 22.96
C ASP A 444 -23.83 -3.29 22.22
N HIS A 445 -23.88 -3.17 20.90
CA HIS A 445 -24.92 -3.83 20.10
C HIS A 445 -24.87 -5.34 20.30
N GLN A 446 -26.03 -5.93 20.57
CA GLN A 446 -26.15 -7.35 20.87
C GLN A 446 -26.33 -8.14 19.58
N VAL A 447 -25.32 -8.93 19.22
CA VAL A 447 -25.40 -9.89 18.12
C VAL A 447 -25.48 -11.28 18.74
N ASN A 448 -26.54 -12.02 18.44
CA ASN A 448 -26.81 -13.34 19.05
C ASN A 448 -26.81 -13.33 20.59
N GLY A 449 -27.26 -12.22 21.20
CA GLY A 449 -27.34 -12.05 22.65
C GLY A 449 -26.00 -11.74 23.34
N VAL A 450 -24.95 -11.42 22.58
CA VAL A 450 -23.64 -11.03 23.09
C VAL A 450 -23.24 -9.67 22.51
N ALA A 451 -22.75 -8.77 23.35
CA ALA A 451 -22.23 -7.48 22.92
C ALA A 451 -21.11 -7.67 21.90
N ALA A 452 -21.12 -6.92 20.79
CA ALA A 452 -20.14 -7.07 19.71
C ALA A 452 -18.68 -6.97 20.20
N PHE A 453 -18.39 -6.07 21.16
CA PHE A 453 -17.02 -5.93 21.69
C PHE A 453 -16.47 -7.21 22.33
N ARG A 454 -17.33 -8.12 22.82
CA ARG A 454 -16.92 -9.42 23.38
C ARG A 454 -16.65 -10.47 22.31
N GLN A 455 -16.95 -10.17 21.06
CA GLN A 455 -16.83 -11.05 19.91
C GLN A 455 -15.69 -10.61 18.97
N ALA A 456 -14.95 -9.57 19.34
CA ALA A 456 -13.81 -9.01 18.63
C ALA A 456 -12.55 -9.04 19.49
N ASP A 457 -11.38 -8.90 18.85
CA ASP A 457 -10.08 -8.93 19.52
C ASP A 457 -9.50 -7.52 19.68
N VAL A 458 -9.78 -6.63 18.72
CA VAL A 458 -9.29 -5.25 18.68
C VAL A 458 -10.34 -4.30 18.10
N VAL A 459 -10.16 -3.01 18.35
CA VAL A 459 -10.94 -1.94 17.73
C VAL A 459 -10.06 -1.12 16.78
N ALA A 460 -10.62 -0.68 15.66
CA ALA A 460 -9.98 0.25 14.75
C ALA A 460 -10.76 1.56 14.73
N GLY A 461 -10.17 2.63 15.26
CA GLY A 461 -10.78 3.95 15.28
C GLY A 461 -9.89 4.98 14.63
N ALA A 462 -10.49 6.00 14.02
CA ALA A 462 -9.79 7.22 13.61
C ALA A 462 -9.69 8.15 14.83
N PRO A 463 -8.50 8.33 15.44
CA PRO A 463 -8.35 9.22 16.58
C PRO A 463 -8.31 10.67 16.07
N TYR A 464 -9.46 11.32 15.98
CA TYR A 464 -9.49 12.77 15.78
C TYR A 464 -9.18 13.44 17.09
N PHE A 465 -8.02 14.08 17.15
CA PHE A 465 -7.64 14.96 18.24
C PHE A 465 -7.22 16.31 17.67
N ALA A 466 -7.20 17.32 18.52
CA ALA A 466 -6.82 18.69 18.23
C ALA A 466 -7.62 19.41 17.12
N GLY A 467 -8.79 18.90 16.68
CA GLY A 467 -9.57 19.50 15.58
C GLY A 467 -10.02 20.96 15.81
N GLU A 468 -10.03 21.41 17.05
CA GLU A 468 -10.29 22.81 17.45
C GLU A 468 -9.06 23.74 17.34
N PHE A 469 -7.87 23.15 17.16
CA PHE A 469 -6.60 23.83 17.01
C PHE A 469 -6.14 23.76 15.54
N GLY A 470 -6.31 24.85 14.81
CA GLY A 470 -5.95 24.98 13.40
C GLY A 470 -5.47 26.38 13.06
N PRO A 471 -5.12 26.66 11.78
CA PRO A 471 -4.59 27.96 11.35
C PRO A 471 -5.48 29.17 11.71
N ASP A 472 -6.78 28.92 11.92
CA ASP A 472 -7.76 29.93 12.27
C ASP A 472 -7.93 30.12 13.79
N THR A 473 -7.26 29.31 14.61
CA THR A 473 -7.28 29.42 16.08
C THR A 473 -6.51 30.67 16.51
N PRO A 474 -7.15 31.66 17.16
CA PRO A 474 -6.51 32.92 17.49
C PRO A 474 -5.25 32.74 18.36
N GLY A 475 -4.11 33.23 17.88
CA GLY A 475 -2.84 33.22 18.62
C GLY A 475 -2.09 31.89 18.60
N ILE A 476 -2.59 30.88 17.89
CA ILE A 476 -1.92 29.57 17.77
C ILE A 476 -0.55 29.67 17.06
N ASP A 477 -0.36 30.69 16.23
CA ASP A 477 0.90 31.00 15.56
C ASP A 477 2.02 31.41 16.53
N GLN A 478 1.64 31.76 17.77
CA GLN A 478 2.54 32.10 18.87
C GLN A 478 2.75 30.92 19.85
N TRP A 479 2.02 29.82 19.68
CA TRP A 479 2.11 28.66 20.57
C TRP A 479 3.37 27.85 20.28
N THR A 480 4.00 27.36 21.35
CA THR A 480 4.98 26.30 21.25
C THR A 480 4.31 24.94 21.03
N VAL A 481 5.10 23.91 20.71
CA VAL A 481 4.58 22.53 20.66
C VAL A 481 4.01 22.13 22.02
N ASP A 482 4.65 22.55 23.12
CA ASP A 482 4.21 22.22 24.48
C ASP A 482 2.88 22.94 24.79
N ASP A 483 2.72 24.21 24.42
CA ASP A 483 1.44 24.93 24.60
C ASP A 483 0.28 24.24 23.87
N LEU A 484 0.53 23.74 22.65
CA LEU A 484 -0.47 22.97 21.90
C LEU A 484 -0.80 21.63 22.58
N LEU A 485 0.21 20.90 23.03
CA LEU A 485 0.01 19.61 23.70
C LEU A 485 -0.71 19.78 25.04
N ASP A 486 -0.32 20.77 25.84
CA ASP A 486 -0.97 21.10 27.11
C ASP A 486 -2.44 21.50 26.88
N ALA A 487 -2.72 22.28 25.82
CA ALA A 487 -4.08 22.64 25.47
C ALA A 487 -4.91 21.43 25.04
N VAL A 488 -4.36 20.55 24.19
CA VAL A 488 -5.03 19.30 23.76
C VAL A 488 -5.29 18.38 24.96
N GLU A 489 -4.32 18.25 25.88
CA GLU A 489 -4.48 17.47 27.11
C GLU A 489 -5.58 18.04 28.00
N ALA A 490 -5.62 19.35 28.18
CA ALA A 490 -6.62 20.04 28.98
C ALA A 490 -8.04 20.00 28.39
N THR A 491 -8.19 20.03 27.05
CA THR A 491 -9.51 20.12 26.42
C THR A 491 -10.06 18.77 25.94
N GLN A 492 -9.21 17.81 25.56
CA GLN A 492 -9.66 16.59 24.87
C GLN A 492 -9.44 15.30 25.66
N PHE A 493 -8.47 15.28 26.57
CA PHE A 493 -8.18 14.14 27.43
C PHE A 493 -8.61 14.34 28.89
N ALA A 494 -9.23 15.48 29.21
CA ALA A 494 -9.89 15.71 30.48
C ALA A 494 -11.13 14.81 30.59
N PHE A 495 -10.92 13.57 31.03
CA PHE A 495 -12.00 12.69 31.45
C PHE A 495 -12.71 13.34 32.64
N ASP A 496 -13.95 13.76 32.44
CA ASP A 496 -14.85 14.04 33.56
C ASP A 496 -15.08 12.68 34.25
N SER A 497 -14.48 12.51 35.44
CA SER A 497 -14.54 11.28 36.23
C SER A 497 -15.93 11.08 36.87
N GLY A 498 -16.99 11.41 36.14
CA GLY A 498 -18.36 11.15 36.54
C GLY A 498 -18.58 9.64 36.70
N PRO A 499 -19.40 9.21 37.68
CA PRO A 499 -19.64 7.80 37.92
C PRO A 499 -20.47 7.23 36.77
N TYR A 500 -19.83 6.45 35.90
CA TYR A 500 -20.47 5.54 34.96
C TYR A 500 -20.60 4.15 35.57
#